data_AF-A0AAD6Y5A4-F1
#
_entry.id   AF-A0AAD6Y5A4-F1
#
_cell.length_a   1.000
_cell.length_b   1.000
_cell.length_c   1.000
_cell.angle_alpha   90.00
_cell.angle_beta   90.00
_cell.angle_gamma   90.00
#
_symmetry.space_group_name_H-M   'P 1'
#
loop_
_entity.id
_entity.type
_entity.pdbx_description
1 polymer ?
#
loop_
_entity_poly.entity_id
_entity_poly.type
_entity_poly.pdbx_seq_one_letter_code
_entity_poly.pdbx_strand_id
1 'polypeptide(L)'
;VTSVYQKALNAYLYIPWNSCHSPDSKRSWIKGELTRYVRICSKESDFARIQTEFMVRLRERGYPGRWLQCVFDEIKYKVERPTALKLSAAPTATEDHALHVLKLTHNPIWDDINLNPIWRELAETWTESGTGYPEFRFMASFKKPPALGDRLNSTNRETLSTYHASIAAPV
;
A
#
# COMPACT_ATOMS: atom_id res chain seq x y z
N VAL A 1 -2.90 -16.28 25.49
CA VAL A 1 -3.87 -15.44 24.73
C VAL A 1 -3.14 -14.19 24.29
N THR A 2 -3.10 -13.89 23.00
CA THR A 2 -2.40 -12.71 22.45
C THR A 2 -3.39 -11.66 21.95
N SER A 3 -3.06 -10.38 22.12
CA SER A 3 -3.83 -9.24 21.61
C SER A 3 -2.88 -8.14 21.12
N VAL A 4 -3.40 -7.18 20.35
CA VAL A 4 -2.60 -6.09 19.78
C VAL A 4 -2.16 -5.13 20.89
N TYR A 5 -0.86 -5.06 21.13
CA TYR A 5 -0.27 -4.07 22.03
C TYR A 5 -0.26 -2.69 21.36
N GLN A 6 -0.69 -1.67 22.11
CA GLN A 6 -0.72 -0.27 21.68
C GLN A 6 0.15 0.58 22.60
N LYS A 7 1.14 1.26 22.04
CA LYS A 7 1.94 2.23 22.79
C LYS A 7 1.06 3.42 23.17
N ALA A 8 1.10 3.83 24.44
CA ALA A 8 0.31 4.96 24.96
C ALA A 8 0.59 6.28 24.21
N LEU A 9 1.85 6.51 23.82
CA LEU A 9 2.29 7.71 23.10
C LEU A 9 2.23 7.57 21.56
N ASN A 10 1.49 6.60 21.03
CA ASN A 10 1.39 6.45 19.58
C ASN A 10 0.50 7.57 19.00
N ALA A 11 1.05 8.36 18.08
CA ALA A 11 0.32 9.42 17.37
C ALA A 11 -0.58 8.89 16.24
N TYR A 12 -0.52 7.59 15.92
CA TYR A 12 -1.34 6.93 14.90
C TYR A 12 -1.37 7.70 13.58
N LEU A 13 -0.19 7.90 12.98
CA LEU A 13 0.05 8.68 11.75
C LEU A 13 -0.52 8.01 10.49
N TYR A 14 -1.80 7.64 10.51
CA TYR A 14 -2.52 7.04 9.39
C TYR A 14 -2.66 8.01 8.22
N ILE A 15 -2.71 7.45 7.01
CA ILE A 15 -2.87 8.24 5.78
C ILE A 15 -4.17 9.05 5.84
N PRO A 16 -4.17 10.39 5.76
CA PRO A 16 -5.41 11.18 5.72
C PRO A 16 -6.25 10.90 4.47
N TRP A 17 -7.58 11.05 4.55
CA TRP A 17 -8.47 10.81 3.40
C TRP A 17 -8.16 11.74 2.22
N ASN A 18 -7.94 13.02 2.49
CA ASN A 18 -7.60 14.05 1.51
C ASN A 18 -6.17 13.95 0.95
N SER A 19 -5.39 12.93 1.33
CA SER A 19 -4.08 12.69 0.72
C SER A 19 -4.22 12.21 -0.72
N CYS A 20 -3.26 12.53 -1.58
CA CYS A 20 -3.24 12.16 -3.00
C CYS A 20 -2.82 10.70 -3.27
N HIS A 21 -3.26 9.77 -2.42
CA HIS A 21 -3.17 8.33 -2.67
C HIS A 21 -4.44 7.85 -3.38
N SER A 22 -4.33 6.85 -4.26
CA SER A 22 -5.52 6.26 -4.89
C SER A 22 -6.46 5.63 -3.85
N PRO A 23 -7.77 5.54 -4.14
CA PRO A 23 -8.73 4.81 -3.30
C PRO A 23 -8.28 3.37 -3.04
N ASP A 24 -7.71 2.70 -4.05
CA ASP A 24 -7.19 1.33 -3.92
C ASP A 24 -5.99 1.22 -2.99
N SER A 25 -5.09 2.19 -3.03
CA SER A 25 -3.97 2.25 -2.08
C SER A 25 -4.48 2.40 -0.66
N LYS A 26 -5.47 3.29 -0.46
CA LYS A 26 -6.14 3.52 0.82
C LYS A 26 -6.83 2.24 1.31
N ARG A 27 -7.56 1.55 0.44
CA ARG A 27 -8.22 0.28 0.76
C ARG A 27 -7.21 -0.81 1.13
N SER A 28 -6.16 -0.97 0.33
CA SER A 28 -5.18 -2.05 0.49
C SER A 28 -4.41 -1.95 1.81
N TRP A 29 -4.00 -0.75 2.24
CA TRP A 29 -3.29 -0.61 3.52
C TRP A 29 -4.23 -0.90 4.72
N ILE A 30 -5.49 -0.46 4.66
CA ILE A 30 -6.48 -0.74 5.71
C ILE A 30 -6.71 -2.25 5.82
N LYS A 31 -6.89 -2.92 4.69
CA LYS A 31 -7.03 -4.39 4.66
C LYS A 31 -5.81 -5.07 5.26
N GLY A 32 -4.60 -4.66 4.86
CA GLY A 32 -3.36 -5.21 5.40
C GLY A 32 -3.29 -5.08 6.92
N GLU A 33 -3.70 -3.93 7.46
CA GLU A 33 -3.72 -3.69 8.90
C GLU A 33 -4.79 -4.51 9.63
N LEU A 34 -5.99 -4.66 9.04
CA LEU A 34 -7.02 -5.54 9.58
C LEU A 34 -6.57 -7.01 9.58
N THR A 35 -5.95 -7.49 8.51
CA THR A 35 -5.36 -8.83 8.44
C THR A 35 -4.26 -9.00 9.49
N ARG A 36 -3.44 -7.97 9.72
CA ARG A 36 -2.44 -7.97 10.81
C ARG A 36 -3.10 -8.14 12.18
N TYR A 37 -4.21 -7.46 12.44
CA TYR A 37 -4.96 -7.65 13.69
C TYR A 37 -5.54 -9.06 13.81
N VAL A 38 -6.07 -9.64 12.73
CA VAL A 38 -6.54 -11.03 12.70
C VAL A 38 -5.43 -12.01 13.08
N ARG A 39 -4.20 -11.79 12.59
CA ARG A 39 -3.02 -12.61 12.90
C ARG A 39 -2.63 -12.54 14.38
N ILE A 40 -2.61 -11.33 14.94
CA ILE A 40 -2.10 -11.10 16.30
C ILE A 40 -3.12 -11.49 17.37
N CYS A 41 -4.39 -11.17 17.17
CA CYS A 41 -5.43 -11.45 18.15
C CYS A 41 -5.71 -12.96 18.20
N SER A 42 -5.64 -13.57 19.39
CA SER A 42 -6.01 -14.97 19.60
C SER A 42 -7.53 -15.18 19.66
N LYS A 43 -8.27 -14.15 20.08
CA LYS A 43 -9.72 -14.16 20.26
C LYS A 43 -10.40 -13.16 19.32
N GLU A 44 -11.59 -13.51 18.85
CA GLU A 44 -12.42 -12.64 18.02
C GLU A 44 -12.82 -11.35 18.75
N SER A 45 -13.05 -11.42 20.07
CA SER A 45 -13.37 -10.25 20.89
C SER A 45 -12.23 -9.23 20.93
N ASP A 46 -10.97 -9.68 20.99
CA ASP A 46 -9.81 -8.80 20.98
C ASP A 46 -9.64 -8.13 19.61
N PHE A 47 -9.91 -8.87 18.53
CA PHE A 47 -9.97 -8.33 17.17
C PHE A 47 -11.08 -7.28 17.02
N ALA A 48 -12.29 -7.56 17.49
CA ALA A 48 -13.40 -6.62 17.42
C ALA A 48 -13.07 -5.30 18.14
N ARG A 49 -12.46 -5.36 19.32
CA ARG A 49 -12.05 -4.17 20.07
C ARG A 49 -11.06 -3.30 19.29
N ILE A 50 -9.97 -3.88 18.79
CA ILE A 50 -8.96 -3.13 18.02
C ILE A 50 -9.51 -2.61 16.69
N GLN A 51 -10.40 -3.37 16.06
CA GLN A 51 -11.09 -2.96 14.83
C GLN A 51 -11.95 -1.71 15.06
N THR A 52 -12.73 -1.66 16.15
CA THR A 52 -13.52 -0.48 16.51
C THR A 52 -12.64 0.75 16.74
N GLU A 53 -11.58 0.61 17.53
CA GLU A 53 -10.62 1.71 17.77
C GLU A 53 -9.99 2.21 16.47
N PHE A 54 -9.61 1.30 15.58
CA PHE A 54 -9.04 1.63 14.29
C PHE A 54 -10.04 2.39 13.39
N MET A 55 -11.30 1.96 13.37
CA MET A 55 -12.36 2.65 12.63
C MET A 55 -12.56 4.08 13.11
N VAL A 56 -12.58 4.31 14.43
CA VAL A 56 -12.70 5.65 15.04
C VAL A 56 -11.55 6.55 14.58
N ARG A 57 -10.30 6.07 14.68
CA ARG A 57 -9.12 6.85 14.26
C ARG A 57 -9.11 7.16 12.76
N LEU A 58 -9.63 6.26 11.92
CA LEU A 58 -9.80 6.53 10.49
C LEU A 58 -10.87 7.60 10.23
N ARG A 59 -11.97 7.58 10.99
CA ARG A 59 -13.00 8.63 10.90
C ARG A 59 -12.44 9.99 11.29
N GLU A 60 -11.62 10.06 12.34
CA GLU A 60 -10.89 11.28 12.73
C GLU A 60 -9.91 11.77 11.65
N ARG A 61 -9.38 10.87 10.82
CA ARG A 61 -8.54 11.19 9.65
C ARG A 61 -9.35 11.58 8.40
N GLY A 62 -10.66 11.71 8.53
CA GLY A 62 -11.55 12.21 7.48
C GLY A 62 -12.10 11.16 6.51
N TYR A 63 -11.95 9.86 6.81
CA TYR A 63 -12.46 8.81 5.90
C TYR A 63 -14.00 8.76 5.86
N PRO A 64 -14.62 8.62 4.67
CA PRO A 64 -16.07 8.47 4.55
C PRO A 64 -16.58 7.20 5.22
N GLY A 65 -17.64 7.32 6.02
CA GLY A 65 -18.15 6.21 6.84
C GLY A 65 -18.65 5.03 6.01
N ARG A 66 -19.42 5.31 4.95
CA ARG A 66 -19.90 4.27 4.02
C ARG A 66 -18.76 3.52 3.34
N TRP A 67 -17.74 4.26 2.88
CA TRP A 67 -16.57 3.66 2.24
C TRP A 67 -15.79 2.77 3.22
N LEU A 68 -15.57 3.23 4.46
CA LEU A 68 -14.92 2.42 5.49
C LEU A 68 -15.71 1.15 5.80
N GLN A 69 -17.03 1.24 5.91
CA GLN A 69 -17.88 0.08 6.17
C GLN A 69 -17.67 -0.98 5.08
N CYS A 70 -17.74 -0.58 3.80
CA CYS A 70 -17.47 -1.48 2.68
C CYS A 70 -16.11 -2.16 2.81
N VAL A 71 -15.04 -1.43 3.16
CA VAL A 71 -13.69 -2.01 3.30
C VAL A 71 -13.57 -2.94 4.51
N PHE A 72 -14.20 -2.59 5.63
CA PHE A 72 -14.14 -3.39 6.85
C PHE A 72 -14.93 -4.70 6.72
N ASP A 73 -16.05 -4.68 5.98
CA ASP A 73 -16.89 -5.86 5.74
C ASP A 73 -16.18 -6.95 4.92
N GLU A 74 -15.11 -6.60 4.20
CA GLU A 74 -14.28 -7.55 3.46
C GLU A 74 -13.43 -8.45 4.36
N ILE A 75 -13.14 -8.03 5.60
CA ILE A 75 -12.24 -8.75 6.50
C ILE A 75 -13.03 -9.29 7.68
N LYS A 76 -13.29 -10.61 7.65
CA LYS A 76 -14.02 -11.31 8.71
C LYS A 76 -13.09 -12.24 9.47
N TYR A 77 -13.01 -12.08 10.79
CA TYR A 77 -12.06 -12.81 11.64
C TYR A 77 -12.07 -14.33 11.41
N LYS A 78 -13.25 -14.96 11.44
CA LYS A 78 -13.40 -16.43 11.28
C LYS A 78 -12.98 -16.93 9.91
N VAL A 79 -13.15 -16.10 8.87
CA VAL A 79 -12.82 -16.44 7.48
C VAL A 79 -11.31 -16.28 7.25
N GLU A 80 -10.75 -15.18 7.72
CA GLU A 80 -9.37 -14.79 7.44
C GLU A 80 -8.36 -15.51 8.33
N ARG A 81 -8.71 -15.82 9.59
CA ARG A 81 -7.78 -16.39 10.56
C ARG A 81 -7.08 -17.68 10.10
N PRO A 82 -7.77 -18.70 9.57
CA PRO A 82 -7.11 -19.92 9.12
C PRO A 82 -6.07 -19.65 8.04
N THR A 83 -6.35 -18.73 7.12
CA THR A 83 -5.43 -18.36 6.03
C THR A 83 -4.30 -17.48 6.53
N ALA A 84 -4.60 -16.53 7.42
CA ALA A 84 -3.63 -15.56 7.91
C ALA A 84 -2.54 -16.19 8.79
N LEU A 85 -2.81 -17.35 9.41
CA LEU A 85 -1.86 -18.12 10.20
C LEU A 85 -1.06 -19.16 9.40
N LYS A 86 -1.47 -19.46 8.16
CA LYS A 86 -0.68 -20.33 7.29
C LYS A 86 0.59 -19.59 6.90
N LEU A 87 1.73 -20.23 7.15
CA LEU A 87 2.97 -19.87 6.48
C LEU A 87 2.75 -20.15 4.99
N SER A 88 2.94 -19.14 4.16
CA SER A 88 3.02 -19.35 2.72
C SER A 88 4.17 -20.31 2.47
N ALA A 89 3.87 -21.50 1.93
CA ALA A 89 4.91 -22.33 1.35
C ALA A 89 5.64 -21.49 0.30
N ALA A 90 6.97 -21.64 0.20
CA ALA A 90 7.69 -21.06 -0.92
C ALA A 90 6.96 -21.45 -2.21
N PRO A 91 6.71 -20.52 -3.14
CA PRO A 91 6.05 -20.86 -4.37
C PRO A 91 6.83 -22.00 -5.00
N THR A 92 6.19 -23.16 -5.17
CA THR A 92 6.68 -24.17 -6.11
C THR A 92 6.80 -23.47 -7.45
N ALA A 93 7.93 -23.68 -8.14
CA ALA A 93 8.28 -23.02 -9.40
C ALA A 93 7.35 -23.43 -10.57
N THR A 94 6.06 -23.18 -10.42
CA THR A 94 5.03 -23.36 -11.44
C THR A 94 4.85 -22.01 -12.13
N GLU A 95 5.36 -21.94 -13.36
CA GLU A 95 5.16 -20.92 -14.39
C GLU A 95 5.00 -19.49 -13.83
N ASP A 96 6.15 -18.94 -13.44
CA ASP A 96 6.31 -17.56 -13.02
C ASP A 96 6.16 -16.65 -14.26
N HIS A 97 4.93 -16.40 -14.71
CA HIS A 97 4.70 -15.41 -15.75
C HIS A 97 5.19 -14.07 -15.20
N ALA A 98 6.23 -13.51 -15.81
CA ALA A 98 6.87 -12.29 -15.35
C ALA A 98 5.84 -11.15 -15.26
N LEU A 99 5.54 -10.70 -14.04
CA LEU A 99 4.69 -9.54 -13.79
C LEU A 99 5.52 -8.27 -14.05
N HIS A 100 5.17 -7.57 -15.13
CA HIS A 100 5.81 -6.31 -15.48
C HIS A 100 5.08 -5.14 -14.82
N VAL A 101 5.77 -4.52 -13.85
CA VAL A 101 5.20 -3.42 -13.06
C VAL A 101 5.72 -2.07 -13.57
N LEU A 102 4.81 -1.25 -14.11
CA LEU A 102 5.09 0.12 -14.48
C LEU A 102 4.89 1.03 -13.28
N LYS A 103 5.96 1.69 -12.83
CA LYS A 103 5.91 2.63 -11.70
C LYS A 103 5.49 4.01 -12.18
N LEU A 104 4.26 4.41 -11.87
CA LEU A 104 3.66 5.68 -12.24
C LEU A 104 3.43 6.57 -11.01
N THR A 105 3.21 7.86 -11.24
CA THR A 105 2.78 8.79 -10.19
C THR A 105 1.27 8.92 -10.23
N HIS A 106 0.62 8.81 -9.07
CA HIS A 106 -0.82 8.97 -8.95
C HIS A 106 -1.25 10.38 -9.35
N ASN A 107 -2.33 10.44 -10.13
CA ASN A 107 -3.04 11.60 -10.61
C ASN A 107 -4.51 11.15 -10.64
N PRO A 108 -5.47 11.93 -10.11
CA PRO A 108 -6.89 11.57 -10.13
C PRO A 108 -7.42 11.13 -11.51
N ILE A 109 -6.83 11.64 -12.60
CA ILE A 109 -7.17 11.23 -13.97
C ILE A 109 -6.98 9.72 -14.18
N TRP A 110 -6.03 9.08 -13.51
CA TRP A 110 -5.81 7.64 -13.63
C TRP A 110 -6.95 6.79 -13.08
N ASP A 111 -7.77 7.33 -12.16
CA ASP A 111 -8.92 6.62 -11.61
C ASP A 111 -10.04 6.47 -12.67
N ASP A 112 -10.05 7.35 -13.68
CA ASP A 112 -11.04 7.37 -14.76
C ASP A 112 -10.55 6.68 -16.05
N ILE A 113 -9.26 6.31 -16.12
CA ILE A 113 -8.67 5.68 -17.30
C ILE A 113 -8.69 4.17 -17.18
N ASN A 114 -9.32 3.50 -18.15
CA ASN A 114 -9.15 2.07 -18.33
C ASN A 114 -7.79 1.76 -18.97
N LEU A 115 -6.88 1.14 -18.20
CA LEU A 115 -5.53 0.79 -18.67
C LEU A 115 -5.50 -0.53 -19.47
N ASN A 116 -6.55 -1.33 -19.47
CA ASN A 116 -6.56 -2.63 -20.16
C ASN A 116 -6.29 -2.54 -21.67
N PRO A 117 -6.82 -1.55 -22.42
CA PRO A 117 -6.44 -1.36 -23.82
C PRO A 117 -4.95 -1.09 -24.01
N ILE A 118 -4.35 -0.31 -23.10
CA ILE A 118 -2.91 0.00 -23.13
C ILE A 118 -2.09 -1.27 -22.86
N TRP A 119 -2.51 -2.10 -21.91
CA TRP A 119 -1.84 -3.37 -21.61
C TRP A 119 -1.89 -4.36 -22.77
N ARG A 120 -3.02 -4.42 -23.47
CA ARG A 120 -3.17 -5.27 -24.65
C ARG A 120 -2.27 -4.80 -25.79
N GLU A 121 -2.32 -3.51 -26.13
CA GLU A 121 -1.46 -2.94 -27.18
C GLU A 121 0.02 -3.16 -26.86
N LEU A 122 0.41 -2.89 -25.61
CA LEU A 122 1.79 -3.06 -25.18
C LEU A 122 2.24 -4.52 -25.22
N ALA A 123 1.36 -5.49 -24.91
CA ALA A 123 1.66 -6.91 -25.06
C ALA A 123 1.83 -7.34 -26.53
N GLU A 124 0.97 -6.82 -27.42
CA GLU A 124 1.03 -7.08 -28.86
C GLU A 124 2.34 -6.53 -29.46
N THR A 125 2.65 -5.25 -29.24
CA THR A 125 3.89 -4.61 -29.73
C THR A 125 5.15 -5.32 -29.23
N TRP A 126 5.15 -5.77 -27.97
CA TRP A 126 6.31 -6.44 -27.38
C TRP A 126 6.53 -7.85 -27.94
N THR A 127 5.44 -8.52 -28.29
CA THR A 127 5.47 -9.82 -28.98
C THR A 127 5.99 -9.63 -30.41
N GLU A 128 5.53 -8.61 -31.12
CA GLU A 128 6.00 -8.25 -32.47
C GLU A 128 7.49 -7.89 -32.51
N SER A 129 7.99 -7.17 -31.51
CA SER A 129 9.41 -6.80 -31.41
C SER A 129 10.32 -7.96 -31.01
N GLY A 130 9.78 -9.15 -30.73
CA GLY A 130 10.54 -10.32 -30.28
C GLY A 130 11.19 -10.14 -28.91
N THR A 131 10.83 -9.07 -28.18
CA THR A 131 11.39 -8.77 -26.86
C THR A 131 10.63 -9.47 -25.75
N GLY A 132 9.62 -10.30 -26.08
CA GLY A 132 8.99 -11.15 -25.09
C GLY A 132 7.79 -12.00 -25.52
N TYR A 133 6.98 -12.42 -24.54
CA TYR A 133 6.13 -13.60 -24.60
C TYR A 133 4.62 -13.29 -24.52
N PRO A 134 3.76 -14.11 -25.12
CA PRO A 134 2.31 -13.89 -25.17
C PRO A 134 1.60 -13.89 -23.81
N GLU A 135 2.26 -14.35 -22.75
CA GLU A 135 1.68 -14.53 -21.41
C GLU A 135 2.03 -13.39 -20.45
N PHE A 136 2.53 -12.27 -20.96
CA PHE A 136 2.89 -11.15 -20.11
C PHE A 136 1.70 -10.53 -19.40
N ARG A 137 1.93 -10.25 -18.12
CA ARG A 137 1.01 -9.48 -17.30
C ARG A 137 1.60 -8.11 -17.00
N PHE A 138 0.93 -7.07 -17.45
CA PHE A 138 1.28 -5.69 -17.11
C PHE A 138 0.42 -5.17 -15.97
N MET A 139 1.02 -4.35 -15.11
CA MET A 139 0.32 -3.67 -14.03
C MET A 139 0.94 -2.30 -13.76
N ALA A 140 0.11 -1.29 -13.50
CA ALA A 140 0.56 -0.02 -12.98
C ALA A 140 0.66 -0.05 -11.45
N SER A 141 1.77 0.45 -10.92
CA SER A 141 1.94 0.75 -9.50
C SER A 141 2.06 2.25 -9.32
N PHE A 142 1.17 2.83 -8.53
CA PHE A 142 1.11 4.28 -8.34
C PHE A 142 1.77 4.71 -7.03
N LYS A 143 2.75 5.62 -7.12
CA LYS A 143 3.28 6.36 -5.97
C LYS A 143 2.52 7.67 -5.76
N LYS A 144 2.44 8.16 -4.52
CA LYS A 144 1.94 9.52 -4.26
C LYS A 144 2.82 10.56 -4.98
N PRO A 145 2.25 11.66 -5.50
CA PRO A 145 3.05 12.78 -5.97
C PRO A 145 3.82 13.43 -4.82
N PRO A 146 5.02 13.98 -5.08
CA PRO A 146 5.81 14.66 -4.06
C PRO A 146 5.10 15.93 -3.61
N ALA A 147 4.85 16.05 -2.31
CA ALA A 147 4.33 17.26 -1.71
C ALA A 147 5.44 18.34 -1.62
N LEU A 148 5.05 19.58 -1.36
CA LEU A 148 6.02 20.67 -1.15
C LEU A 148 7.03 20.32 -0.05
N GLY A 149 6.56 19.76 1.07
CA GLY A 149 7.43 19.31 2.15
C GLY A 149 8.43 18.22 1.73
N ASP A 150 8.03 17.29 0.85
CA ASP A 150 8.94 16.26 0.32
C ASP A 150 10.08 16.92 -0.49
N ARG A 151 9.75 17.94 -1.30
CA ARG A 151 10.73 18.70 -2.10
C ARG A 151 11.67 19.54 -1.23
N LEU A 152 11.12 20.24 -0.25
CA LEU A 152 11.90 21.03 0.71
C LEU A 152 12.86 20.14 1.51
N ASN A 153 12.39 18.98 1.97
CA ASN A 153 13.23 18.03 2.69
C ASN A 153 14.35 17.45 1.80
N SER A 154 14.08 17.17 0.51
CA SER A 154 15.14 16.75 -0.41
C SER A 154 16.19 17.83 -0.58
N THR A 155 15.75 19.08 -0.78
CA THR A 155 16.63 20.24 -0.94
C THR A 155 17.47 20.46 0.33
N ASN A 156 16.83 20.43 1.51
CA ASN A 156 17.52 20.58 2.79
C ASN A 156 18.57 19.47 3.00
N ARG A 157 18.24 18.23 2.64
CA ARG A 157 19.18 17.11 2.72
C ARG A 157 20.40 17.32 1.82
N GLU A 158 20.18 17.80 0.60
CA GLU A 158 21.26 18.11 -0.35
C GLU A 158 22.16 19.23 0.21
N THR A 159 21.57 20.34 0.66
CA THR A 159 22.30 21.46 1.28
C THR A 159 23.13 21.01 2.48
N LEU A 160 22.55 20.21 3.38
CA LEU A 160 23.27 19.69 4.55
C LEU A 160 24.38 18.72 4.16
N SER A 161 24.16 17.86 3.17
CA SER A 161 25.18 16.94 2.66
C SER A 161 26.37 17.70 2.09
N THR A 162 26.11 18.75 1.31
CA THR A 162 27.16 19.61 0.74
C THR A 162 27.95 20.33 1.85
N TYR A 163 27.24 20.87 2.85
CA TYR A 163 27.87 21.52 4.00
C TYR A 163 28.75 20.56 4.82
N HIS A 164 28.28 19.34 5.08
CA HIS A 164 29.09 18.34 5.78
C HIS A 164 30.31 17.91 4.97
N ALA A 165 30.18 17.78 3.65
CA ALA A 165 31.31 17.49 2.77
C ALA A 165 32.36 18.63 2.77
N SER A 166 31.94 19.90 2.83
CA SER A 166 32.88 21.02 2.87
C SER A 166 33.61 21.14 4.22
N ILE A 167 33.01 20.70 5.33
CA ILE A 167 33.68 20.62 6.64
C ILE A 167 34.65 19.44 6.70
N ALA A 168 34.30 18.32 6.06
CA ALA A 168 35.10 17.08 6.09
C ALA A 168 36.28 17.08 5.11
N ALA A 169 36.36 18.05 4.18
CA ALA A 169 37.52 18.22 3.32
C ALA A 169 38.71 18.71 4.16
N PRO A 170 39.84 17.97 4.23
CA PRO A 170 41.01 18.41 4.96
C PRO A 170 41.58 19.67 4.30
N VAL A 171 41.96 20.65 5.12
CA VAL A 171 42.71 21.85 4.72
C VAL A 171 44.03 21.46 4.07
#